data_AF-A0A2H9MV25-F1
#
_entry.id   AF-A0A2H9MV25-F1
#
_cell.length_a   1.000
_cell.length_b   1.000
_cell.length_c   1.000
_cell.angle_alpha   90.00
_cell.angle_beta   90.00
_cell.angle_gamma   90.00
#
_symmetry.space_group_name_H-M   'P 1'
#
loop_
_entity.id
_entity.type
_entity.pdbx_description
1 polymer ?
#
loop_
_entity_poly.entity_id
_entity_poly.type
_entity_poly.pdbx_seq_one_letter_code
_entity_poly.pdbx_strand_id
1 'polypeptide(L)'
;MIEREKIDELGYLNVQRNRDKFLTNKFNKSKSTSTVDFCKGALLSFDKFSFAKFGKDSTEQVIEDIKRLPESRHESVMVDLFQKYLHWKHEDSKASTSVAYYQTAVEYFAYHQLRINHYNLRRDIILPEDPKNMKHALTLAEIRKIIDNS
;
A
#
# COMPACT_ATOMS: atom_id res chain seq x y z
N MET A 1 -16.92 -6.63 34.01
CA MET A 1 -16.45 -5.43 33.29
C MET A 1 -15.00 -5.22 33.67
N ILE A 2 -14.07 -5.42 32.74
CA ILE A 2 -12.66 -5.07 32.98
C ILE A 2 -12.59 -3.55 32.79
N GLU A 3 -12.14 -2.84 33.82
CA GLU A 3 -11.98 -1.38 33.83
C GLU A 3 -11.03 -0.97 32.70
N ARG A 4 -11.46 -0.01 31.87
CA ARG A 4 -10.67 0.51 30.73
C ARG A 4 -9.24 0.89 31.11
N GLU A 5 -9.05 1.36 32.34
CA GLU A 5 -7.76 1.79 32.89
C GLU A 5 -6.72 0.66 32.94
N LYS A 6 -7.13 -0.60 33.17
CA LYS A 6 -6.21 -1.75 33.15
C LYS A 6 -5.75 -2.17 31.75
N ILE A 7 -6.48 -1.78 30.70
CA ILE A 7 -6.12 -2.10 29.32
C ILE A 7 -5.02 -1.14 28.83
N ASP A 8 -5.06 0.11 29.30
CA ASP A 8 -4.05 1.13 28.97
C ASP A 8 -2.69 0.83 29.65
N GLU A 9 -2.68 0.27 30.87
CA GLU A 9 -1.46 -0.16 31.59
C GLU A 9 -0.72 -1.33 30.91
N LEU A 10 -1.43 -2.16 30.13
CA LEU A 10 -0.82 -3.33 29.46
C LEU A 10 0.02 -2.96 28.23
N GLY A 11 0.16 -1.68 27.87
CA GLY A 11 1.05 -1.20 26.80
C GLY A 11 0.67 -1.63 25.38
N TYR A 12 -0.33 -2.52 25.20
CA TYR A 12 -0.80 -3.00 23.89
C TYR A 12 -1.55 -1.92 23.10
N LEU A 13 -2.08 -0.88 23.75
CA LEU A 13 -2.83 0.19 23.10
C LEU A 13 -1.95 1.36 22.62
N ASN A 14 -0.83 1.63 23.32
CA ASN A 14 0.11 2.72 23.02
C ASN A 14 1.34 2.28 22.22
N VAL A 15 1.19 1.31 21.32
CA VAL A 15 2.26 0.98 20.38
C VAL A 15 2.42 2.17 19.43
N GLN A 16 3.48 2.95 19.59
CA GLN A 16 3.83 4.00 18.64
C GLN A 16 3.95 3.36 17.25
N ARG A 17 3.04 3.74 16.35
CA ARG A 17 2.98 3.25 14.97
C ARG A 17 3.78 4.22 14.10
N ASN A 18 4.83 3.71 13.49
CA ASN A 18 5.64 4.47 12.58
C ASN A 18 6.12 3.58 11.44
N ARG A 19 6.71 4.22 10.43
CA ARG A 19 7.20 3.56 9.23
C ARG A 19 8.25 2.49 9.54
N ASP A 20 9.20 2.79 10.42
CA ASP A 20 10.30 1.86 10.74
C ASP A 20 9.81 0.57 11.41
N LYS A 21 8.84 0.69 12.33
CA LYS A 21 8.20 -0.47 12.96
C LYS A 21 7.34 -1.24 11.97
N PHE A 22 6.62 -0.56 11.08
CA PHE A 22 5.90 -1.23 10.00
C PHE A 22 6.83 -2.05 9.11
N LEU A 23 7.94 -1.46 8.65
CA LEU A 23 8.94 -2.14 7.81
C LEU A 23 9.66 -3.26 8.57
N THR A 24 9.95 -3.08 9.85
CA THR A 24 10.48 -4.16 10.72
C THR A 24 9.48 -5.31 10.83
N ASN A 25 8.19 -5.04 10.98
CA ASN A 25 7.15 -6.07 11.01
C ASN A 25 7.06 -6.81 9.66
N LYS A 26 7.20 -6.10 8.53
CA LYS A 26 7.28 -6.70 7.20
C LYS A 26 8.47 -7.64 7.08
N PHE A 27 9.64 -7.22 7.54
CA PHE A 27 10.82 -8.07 7.58
C PHE A 27 10.59 -9.31 8.45
N ASN A 28 10.07 -9.11 9.67
CA ASN A 28 9.86 -10.20 10.62
C ASN A 28 8.92 -11.27 10.09
N LYS A 29 7.89 -10.88 9.33
CA LYS A 29 6.91 -11.78 8.72
C LYS A 29 7.43 -12.47 7.46
N SER A 30 8.13 -11.75 6.58
CA SER A 30 8.55 -12.27 5.26
C SER A 30 9.95 -12.86 5.23
N LYS A 31 10.80 -12.49 6.20
CA LYS A 31 12.25 -12.75 6.23
C LYS A 31 12.96 -12.33 4.94
N SER A 32 12.44 -11.28 4.26
CA SER A 32 12.90 -10.85 2.94
C SER A 32 13.21 -9.36 2.93
N THR A 33 14.46 -9.00 2.63
CA THR A 33 14.88 -7.61 2.41
C THR A 33 14.21 -7.00 1.19
N SER A 34 14.06 -7.77 0.10
CA SER A 34 13.38 -7.31 -1.11
C SER A 34 11.92 -6.91 -0.85
N THR A 35 11.22 -7.64 0.03
CA THR A 35 9.85 -7.26 0.45
C THR A 35 9.86 -5.92 1.19
N VAL A 36 10.85 -5.71 2.07
CA VAL A 36 11.00 -4.46 2.82
C VAL A 36 11.31 -3.29 1.88
N ASP A 37 12.25 -3.47 0.97
CA ASP A 37 12.63 -2.45 -0.01
C ASP A 37 11.47 -2.09 -0.93
N PHE A 38 10.70 -3.09 -1.35
CA PHE A 38 9.46 -2.88 -2.09
C PHE A 38 8.46 -2.04 -1.29
N CYS A 39 8.19 -2.41 -0.03
CA CYS A 39 7.27 -1.65 0.82
C CYS A 39 7.76 -0.22 1.07
N LYS A 40 9.07 -0.04 1.28
CA LYS A 40 9.69 1.28 1.43
C LYS A 40 9.52 2.12 0.16
N GLY A 41 9.76 1.54 -1.01
CA GLY A 41 9.55 2.20 -2.30
C GLY A 41 8.09 2.60 -2.52
N ALA A 42 7.14 1.74 -2.15
CA ALA A 42 5.71 2.06 -2.24
C ALA A 42 5.29 3.21 -1.32
N LEU A 43 5.80 3.28 -0.09
CA LEU A 43 5.51 4.39 0.82
C LEU A 43 6.16 5.71 0.37
N LEU A 44 7.39 5.66 -0.13
CA LEU A 44 8.03 6.85 -0.73
C LEU A 44 7.29 7.34 -1.98
N SER A 45 6.75 6.43 -2.78
CA SER A 45 5.87 6.77 -3.91
C SER A 45 4.60 7.46 -3.44
N PHE A 46 4.01 7.02 -2.32
CA PHE A 46 2.85 7.67 -1.73
C PHE A 46 3.18 9.05 -1.15
N ASP A 47 4.36 9.24 -0.55
CA ASP A 47 4.81 10.57 -0.09
C ASP A 47 4.91 11.55 -1.28
N LYS A 48 5.48 11.11 -2.42
CA LYS A 48 5.56 11.93 -3.63
C LYS A 48 4.18 12.32 -4.16
N PHE A 49 3.25 11.37 -4.18
CA PHE A 49 1.85 11.64 -4.54
C PHE A 49 1.21 12.65 -3.58
N SER A 50 1.42 12.46 -2.28
CA SER A 50 0.85 13.32 -1.22
C SER A 50 1.36 14.75 -1.34
N PHE A 51 2.65 14.90 -1.66
CA PHE A 51 3.26 16.20 -1.93
C PHE A 51 2.66 16.81 -3.19
N ALA A 52 2.63 16.06 -4.30
CA ALA A 52 2.15 16.57 -5.59
C ALA A 52 0.66 16.96 -5.61
N LYS A 53 -0.20 16.26 -4.86
CA LYS A 53 -1.65 16.51 -4.86
C LYS A 53 -2.12 17.38 -3.70
N PHE A 54 -1.43 17.37 -2.56
CA PHE A 54 -1.90 18.01 -1.33
C PHE A 54 -0.85 18.87 -0.62
N GLY A 55 0.38 18.96 -1.13
CA GLY A 55 1.48 19.69 -0.48
C GLY A 55 1.93 19.08 0.84
N LYS A 56 1.73 17.77 1.02
CA LYS A 56 2.10 17.03 2.24
C LYS A 56 3.40 16.28 2.05
N ASP A 57 4.37 16.48 2.92
CA ASP A 57 5.70 15.88 2.79
C ASP A 57 5.74 14.39 3.13
N SER A 58 4.71 13.87 3.81
CA SER A 58 4.66 12.47 4.19
C SER A 58 3.26 11.87 4.27
N THR A 59 3.22 10.55 4.09
CA THR A 59 2.05 9.70 4.26
C THR A 59 1.45 9.87 5.66
N GLU A 60 2.29 10.04 6.68
CA GLU A 60 1.87 10.25 8.06
C GLU A 60 1.05 11.53 8.23
N GLN A 61 1.40 12.63 7.54
CA GLN A 61 0.59 13.86 7.59
C GLN A 61 -0.81 13.65 7.00
N VAL A 62 -0.93 12.87 5.92
CA VAL A 62 -2.22 12.53 5.31
C VAL A 62 -3.06 11.67 6.26
N ILE A 63 -2.44 10.69 6.93
CA ILE A 63 -3.10 9.84 7.92
C ILE A 63 -3.64 10.68 9.08
N GLU A 64 -2.85 11.61 9.61
CA GLU A 64 -3.28 12.48 10.72
C GLU A 64 -4.43 13.41 10.29
N ASP A 65 -4.42 13.93 9.07
CA ASP A 65 -5.53 14.74 8.55
C ASP A 65 -6.82 13.91 8.43
N ILE A 66 -6.74 12.64 8.02
CA ILE A 66 -7.90 11.75 7.98
C ILE A 66 -8.40 11.44 9.38
N LYS A 67 -7.52 11.17 10.34
CA LYS A 67 -7.90 10.90 11.74
C LYS A 67 -8.63 12.07 12.41
N ARG A 68 -8.36 13.32 11.97
CA ARG A 68 -9.07 14.52 12.44
C ARG A 68 -10.50 14.61 11.91
N LEU A 69 -10.84 13.89 10.85
CA LEU A 69 -12.21 13.81 10.34
C LEU A 69 -13.05 12.90 11.23
N PRO A 70 -14.39 13.07 11.25
CA PRO A 70 -15.29 12.10 11.85
C PRO A 70 -15.09 10.69 11.27
N GLU A 71 -15.12 9.65 12.11
CA GLU A 71 -14.94 8.24 11.68
C GLU A 71 -15.87 7.86 10.51
N SER A 72 -17.10 8.38 10.50
CA SER A 72 -18.08 8.16 9.42
C SER A 72 -17.63 8.64 8.04
N ARG A 73 -16.62 9.51 7.97
CA ARG A 73 -16.04 10.03 6.72
C ARG A 73 -14.73 9.37 6.33
N HIS A 74 -14.11 8.59 7.22
CA HIS A 74 -12.79 8.00 6.95
C HIS A 74 -12.83 7.15 5.68
N GLU A 75 -13.83 6.27 5.58
CA GLU A 75 -13.93 5.32 4.48
C GLU A 75 -14.07 6.02 3.12
N SER A 76 -15.02 6.94 2.98
CA SER A 76 -15.26 7.63 1.70
C SER A 76 -14.05 8.45 1.26
N VAL A 77 -13.36 9.10 2.20
CA VAL A 77 -12.14 9.85 1.93
C VAL A 77 -10.99 8.92 1.53
N MET A 78 -10.84 7.77 2.20
CA MET A 78 -9.81 6.79 1.85
C MET A 78 -10.04 6.15 0.49
N VAL A 79 -11.29 5.82 0.13
CA VAL A 79 -11.63 5.28 -1.20
C VAL A 79 -11.20 6.26 -2.29
N ASP A 80 -11.60 7.54 -2.17
CA ASP A 80 -11.23 8.58 -3.14
C ASP A 80 -9.70 8.79 -3.20
N LEU A 81 -9.05 8.85 -2.04
CA LEU A 81 -7.60 8.99 -1.92
C LEU A 81 -6.86 7.84 -2.62
N PHE A 82 -7.27 6.60 -2.35
CA PHE A 82 -6.64 5.42 -2.94
C PHE A 82 -6.90 5.31 -4.44
N GLN A 83 -8.10 5.67 -4.90
CA GLN A 83 -8.39 5.71 -6.34
C GLN A 83 -7.51 6.74 -7.05
N LYS A 84 -7.36 7.94 -6.48
CA LYS A 84 -6.46 8.99 -7.00
C LYS A 84 -5.00 8.55 -7.02
N TYR A 85 -4.54 7.92 -5.95
CA TYR A 85 -3.17 7.39 -5.88
C TYR A 85 -2.94 6.30 -6.92
N LEU A 86 -3.86 5.35 -7.04
CA LEU A 86 -3.77 4.24 -7.99
C LEU A 86 -3.73 4.75 -9.44
N HIS A 87 -4.57 5.72 -9.77
CA HIS A 87 -4.57 6.36 -11.09
C HIS A 87 -3.25 7.08 -11.36
N TRP A 88 -2.82 7.95 -10.44
CA TRP A 88 -1.57 8.68 -10.55
C TRP A 88 -0.35 7.76 -10.70
N LYS A 89 -0.31 6.65 -9.94
CA LYS A 89 0.80 5.70 -10.04
C LYS A 89 0.77 4.91 -11.35
N HIS A 90 -0.41 4.68 -11.90
CA HIS A 90 -0.55 4.00 -13.18
C HIS A 90 -0.11 4.83 -14.39
N GLU A 91 -0.17 6.16 -14.29
CA GLU A 91 0.42 7.05 -15.31
C GLU A 91 1.93 6.81 -15.48
N ASP A 92 2.62 6.40 -14.41
CA ASP A 92 4.07 6.20 -14.36
C ASP A 92 4.50 4.72 -14.35
N SER A 93 3.56 3.77 -14.23
CA SER A 93 3.92 2.36 -14.09
C SER A 93 2.85 1.37 -14.54
N LYS A 94 3.31 0.14 -14.83
CA LYS A 94 2.45 -1.00 -15.18
C LYS A 94 1.37 -1.21 -14.13
N ALA A 95 0.18 -1.62 -14.57
CA ALA A 95 -0.98 -1.85 -13.70
C ALA A 95 -0.63 -2.73 -12.50
N SER A 96 0.09 -3.83 -12.72
CA SER A 96 0.53 -4.74 -11.65
C SER A 96 1.38 -4.05 -10.56
N THR A 97 2.29 -3.14 -10.95
CA THR A 97 3.11 -2.39 -10.00
C THR A 97 2.25 -1.37 -9.25
N SER A 98 1.40 -0.62 -9.95
CA SER A 98 0.48 0.34 -9.34
C SER A 98 -0.43 -0.31 -8.30
N VAL A 99 -1.00 -1.47 -8.62
CA VAL A 99 -1.86 -2.24 -7.71
C VAL A 99 -1.09 -2.69 -6.48
N ALA A 100 0.12 -3.23 -6.64
CA ALA A 100 0.92 -3.69 -5.50
C ALA A 100 1.40 -2.52 -4.59
N TYR A 101 1.68 -1.35 -5.18
CA TYR A 101 2.01 -0.14 -4.44
C TYR A 101 0.81 0.40 -3.67
N TYR A 102 -0.37 0.43 -4.32
CA TYR A 102 -1.64 0.77 -3.68
C TYR A 102 -1.96 -0.15 -2.50
N GLN A 103 -1.82 -1.46 -2.66
CA GLN A 103 -2.08 -2.42 -1.58
C GLN A 103 -1.16 -2.19 -0.36
N THR A 104 0.10 -1.83 -0.61
CA THR A 104 1.02 -1.47 0.47
C THR A 104 0.56 -0.22 1.21
N ALA A 105 0.08 0.81 0.49
CA ALA A 105 -0.48 2.01 1.11
C ALA A 105 -1.72 1.68 1.96
N VAL A 106 -2.66 0.87 1.44
CA VAL A 106 -3.84 0.41 2.21
C VAL A 106 -3.44 -0.27 3.50
N GLU A 107 -2.48 -1.20 3.43
CA GLU A 107 -2.01 -1.92 4.62
C GLU A 107 -1.33 -0.98 5.62
N TYR A 108 -0.61 0.04 5.15
CA TYR A 108 -0.01 1.03 6.01
C TYR A 108 -1.05 1.90 6.73
N PHE A 109 -2.11 2.31 6.03
CA PHE A 109 -3.22 3.05 6.64
C PHE A 109 -3.98 2.18 7.67
N ALA A 110 -4.20 0.91 7.36
CA ALA A 110 -4.79 -0.07 8.28
C ALA A 110 -3.90 -0.29 9.52
N TYR A 111 -2.57 -0.33 9.34
CA TYR A 111 -1.61 -0.40 10.45
C TYR A 111 -1.79 0.77 11.42
N HIS A 112 -2.12 1.96 10.90
CA HIS A 112 -2.47 3.19 11.64
C HIS A 112 -3.90 3.24 12.19
N GLN A 113 -4.61 2.10 12.24
CA GLN A 113 -5.97 1.93 12.77
C GLN A 113 -7.05 2.76 12.07
N LEU A 114 -6.79 3.25 10.86
CA LEU A 114 -7.87 3.76 10.02
C LEU A 114 -8.74 2.58 9.61
N ARG A 115 -10.03 2.64 9.98
CA ARG A 115 -11.00 1.57 9.71
C ARG A 115 -11.26 1.48 8.21
N ILE A 116 -10.69 0.47 7.59
CA ILE A 116 -10.84 0.18 6.17
C ILE A 116 -11.68 -1.08 6.02
N ASN A 117 -12.87 -0.95 5.42
CA ASN A 117 -13.63 -2.10 5.02
C ASN A 117 -13.09 -2.64 3.67
N HIS A 118 -12.36 -3.75 3.72
CA HIS A 118 -11.78 -4.36 2.53
C HIS A 118 -12.82 -4.82 1.50
N TYR A 119 -14.07 -5.10 1.90
CA TYR A 119 -15.14 -5.42 0.97
C TYR A 119 -15.52 -4.20 0.13
N ASN A 120 -15.74 -3.06 0.79
CA ASN A 120 -16.09 -1.81 0.12
C ASN A 120 -14.93 -1.30 -0.74
N LEU A 121 -13.68 -1.39 -0.27
CA LEU A 121 -12.52 -1.08 -1.13
C LEU A 121 -12.49 -1.90 -2.42
N ARG A 122 -12.79 -3.21 -2.36
CA ARG A 122 -12.81 -4.05 -3.57
C ARG A 122 -13.94 -3.69 -4.52
N ARG A 123 -15.06 -3.20 -4.00
CA ARG A 123 -16.23 -2.82 -4.81
C ARG A 123 -16.06 -1.42 -5.43
N ASP A 124 -15.48 -0.50 -4.67
CA ASP A 124 -15.51 0.93 -4.98
C ASP A 124 -14.19 1.42 -5.61
N ILE A 125 -13.12 0.61 -5.60
CA ILE A 125 -11.86 0.88 -6.32
C ILE A 125 -11.85 0.16 -7.67
N ILE A 126 -11.58 0.91 -8.73
CA ILE A 126 -11.38 0.41 -10.09
C ILE A 126 -9.89 0.15 -10.30
N LEU A 127 -9.51 -1.12 -10.48
CA LEU A 127 -8.13 -1.52 -10.71
C LEU A 127 -7.75 -1.30 -12.19
N PRO A 128 -6.54 -0.79 -12.48
CA PRO A 128 -6.06 -0.70 -13.85
C PRO A 128 -5.79 -2.09 -14.42
N GLU A 129 -5.98 -2.23 -15.73
CA GLU A 129 -5.64 -3.44 -16.49
C GLU A 129 -4.59 -3.08 -17.55
N ASP A 130 -3.47 -3.81 -17.57
CA ASP A 130 -2.52 -3.68 -18.67
C ASP A 130 -3.06 -4.43 -19.90
N PRO A 131 -3.04 -3.84 -21.11
CA PRO A 131 -3.43 -4.55 -22.33
C PRO A 131 -2.49 -5.72 -22.58
N LYS A 132 -3.00 -6.93 -22.29
CA LYS A 132 -2.37 -8.25 -22.49
C LYS A 132 -1.00 -8.43 -21.82
N ASN A 133 -1.01 -8.93 -20.58
CA ASN A 133 0.09 -9.73 -20.04
C ASN A 133 0.21 -11.07 -20.80
N MET A 134 0.55 -11.01 -22.08
CA MET A 134 0.97 -12.15 -22.88
C MET A 134 2.45 -12.39 -22.65
N LYS A 135 2.82 -12.81 -21.43
CA LYS A 135 4.07 -13.55 -21.27
C LYS A 135 3.85 -14.91 -21.90
N HIS A 136 4.12 -15.03 -23.19
CA HIS A 136 4.17 -16.33 -23.84
C HIS A 136 5.36 -17.09 -23.27
N ALA A 137 5.13 -18.31 -22.78
CA ALA A 137 6.22 -19.21 -22.47
C ALA A 137 7.04 -19.44 -23.74
N LEU A 138 8.37 -19.36 -23.65
CA LEU A 138 9.25 -19.70 -24.77
C LEU A 138 8.98 -21.14 -25.20
N THR A 139 8.79 -21.33 -26.49
CA THR A 139 8.68 -22.67 -27.08
C THR A 139 10.06 -23.33 -27.14
N LEU A 140 10.10 -24.66 -27.15
CA LEU A 140 11.34 -25.41 -27.30
C LEU A 140 12.11 -25.03 -28.59
N ALA A 141 11.40 -24.63 -29.64
CA ALA A 141 11.99 -24.18 -30.90
C ALA A 141 12.71 -22.83 -30.76
N GLU A 142 12.16 -21.89 -29.99
CA GLU A 142 12.81 -20.61 -29.70
C GLU A 142 14.02 -20.79 -28.79
N ILE A 143 13.94 -21.71 -27.82
CA ILE A 143 15.08 -22.06 -26.94
C ILE A 143 16.24 -22.61 -27.77
N ARG A 144 15.98 -23.52 -28.70
CA ARG A 144 17.02 -24.07 -29.59
C ARG A 144 17.69 -22.99 -30.42
N LYS A 145 16.92 -22.05 -31.00
CA LYS A 145 17.48 -20.92 -31.76
C LYS A 145 18.39 -20.00 -30.94
N ILE A 146 18.16 -19.85 -29.63
CA ILE A 146 19.04 -19.04 -28.77
C ILE A 146 20.35 -19.79 -28.51
N ILE A 147 20.27 -21.09 -28.22
CA ILE A 147 21.43 -21.93 -27.93
C ILE A 147 22.33 -22.09 -29.17
N ASP A 148 21.74 -22.29 -30.36
CA ASP A 148 22.48 -22.52 -31.61
C ASP A 148 23.14 -21.24 -32.19
N ASN A 149 22.78 -20.05 -31.67
CA ASN A 149 23.39 -18.76 -32.02
C ASN A 149 24.35 -18.23 -30.95
N SER A 150 24.71 -19.05 -29.95
CA SER A 150 25.69 -18.74 -28.89
C SER A 150 27.01 -19.49 -29.16
#